data_AF-A0A239FST4-F1
#
_entry.id   AF-A0A239FST4-F1
#
_cell.length_a   1.000
_cell.length_b   1.000
_cell.length_c   1.000
_cell.angle_alpha   90.00
_cell.angle_beta   90.00
_cell.angle_gamma   90.00
#
_symmetry.space_group_name_H-M   'P 1'
#
loop_
_entity.id
_entity.type
_entity.pdbx_description
1 polymer ?
#
loop_
_entity_poly.entity_id
_entity_poly.type
_entity_poly.pdbx_seq_one_letter_code
_entity_poly.pdbx_strand_id
1 'polypeptide(L)'
;MTDFDVVERSAEIVEATACWPMRARMPGHKDVLTWRVRGRRAVELMNALRPGLSPRRQAQIDRALSKRELDAKRKPYATEVAEMWVLKAAGVHRAELAERYGVKPKSVNALLRGDVRPIEDLLAQASKIAAIEAEIAAAVANDVEWAWLGGLLEGEGCFSFQSLGLHMTDEAVVRRAAEMMGGTVRSQPPRRAGWSPIWSTTIGVARASEIIQHFSGVLGARRSQQLALVLARRPRVKRAPRSPHPIKPPAPRKHRRGYVPPARLARNHEIARRLAAGEKGTALALEYGMTHQNVYHIGKAYRGKIG
;
A
#
# COMPACT_ATOMS: atom_id res chain seq x y z
N MET A 1 2.81 -7.76 3.19
CA MET A 1 1.72 -6.97 3.78
C MET A 1 1.19 -7.72 5.00
N THR A 2 0.62 -7.05 6.00
CA THR A 2 0.14 -7.73 7.23
C THR A 2 -1.36 -8.03 7.19
N ASP A 3 -2.11 -7.32 6.35
CA ASP A 3 -3.55 -7.51 6.19
C ASP A 3 -3.82 -8.74 5.31
N PHE A 4 -4.53 -9.71 5.88
CA PHE A 4 -4.77 -11.01 5.24
C PHE A 4 -5.69 -10.91 4.04
N ASP A 5 -6.81 -10.20 4.19
CA ASP A 5 -7.80 -9.96 3.15
C ASP A 5 -7.20 -9.33 1.88
N VAL A 6 -6.29 -8.36 2.04
CA VAL A 6 -5.64 -7.71 0.90
C VAL A 6 -4.66 -8.67 0.20
N VAL A 7 -3.91 -9.48 0.96
CA VAL A 7 -2.98 -10.46 0.37
C VAL A 7 -3.73 -11.59 -0.33
N GLU A 8 -4.80 -12.11 0.28
CA GLU A 8 -5.63 -13.16 -0.30
C GLU A 8 -6.30 -12.69 -1.59
N ARG A 9 -6.97 -11.53 -1.56
CA ARG A 9 -7.61 -10.98 -2.77
C ARG A 9 -6.60 -10.70 -3.88
N SER A 10 -5.45 -10.11 -3.55
CA SER A 10 -4.41 -9.89 -4.57
C SER A 10 -3.83 -11.20 -5.10
N ALA A 11 -3.77 -12.26 -4.29
CA ALA A 11 -3.39 -13.60 -4.73
C ALA A 11 -4.42 -14.22 -5.69
N GLU A 12 -5.72 -14.05 -5.44
CA GLU A 12 -6.78 -14.49 -6.36
C GLU A 12 -6.70 -13.76 -7.70
N ILE A 13 -6.61 -12.43 -7.69
CA ILE A 13 -6.57 -11.59 -8.90
C ILE A 13 -5.43 -12.00 -9.85
N VAL A 14 -4.27 -12.34 -9.29
CA VAL A 14 -3.08 -12.71 -10.06
C VAL A 14 -2.94 -14.21 -10.28
N GLU A 15 -3.89 -15.01 -9.77
CA GLU A 15 -3.87 -16.47 -9.77
C GLU A 15 -2.55 -17.02 -9.18
N ALA A 16 -2.23 -16.58 -7.97
CA ALA A 16 -0.99 -16.94 -7.31
C ALA A 16 -0.91 -18.45 -7.05
N THR A 17 0.28 -19.00 -7.32
CA THR A 17 0.56 -20.44 -7.14
C THR A 17 0.66 -20.86 -5.67
N ALA A 18 0.91 -19.91 -4.77
CA ALA A 18 1.00 -20.18 -3.34
C ALA A 18 0.83 -18.87 -2.54
N CYS A 19 0.21 -18.96 -1.37
CA CYS A 19 0.07 -17.92 -0.36
C CYS A 19 0.45 -18.49 1.01
N TRP A 20 1.28 -17.78 1.79
CA TRP A 20 1.71 -18.26 3.11
C TRP A 20 2.14 -17.11 4.04
N PRO A 21 2.06 -17.33 5.38
CA PRO A 21 2.65 -16.41 6.34
C PRO A 21 4.17 -16.56 6.39
N MET A 22 4.87 -15.44 6.44
CA MET A 22 6.28 -15.32 6.74
C MET A 22 6.45 -14.76 8.15
N ARG A 23 7.18 -15.49 8.99
CA ARG A 23 7.46 -15.06 10.36
C ARG A 23 8.16 -13.71 10.37
N ALA A 24 7.77 -12.87 11.32
CA ALA A 24 8.46 -11.63 11.61
C ALA A 24 9.96 -11.87 11.85
N ARG A 25 10.82 -11.06 11.21
CA ARG A 25 12.28 -11.17 11.36
C ARG A 25 12.79 -10.68 12.72
N MET A 26 12.00 -9.88 13.42
CA MET A 26 12.36 -9.26 14.70
C MET A 26 11.23 -9.45 15.73
N PRO A 27 11.56 -9.63 17.02
CA PRO A 27 10.56 -9.70 18.09
C PRO A 27 9.65 -8.46 18.11
N GLY A 28 8.35 -8.66 18.35
CA GLY A 28 7.37 -7.58 18.43
C GLY A 28 6.86 -7.05 17.09
N HIS A 29 7.39 -7.52 15.96
CA HIS A 29 6.84 -7.23 14.63
C HIS A 29 5.74 -8.24 14.27
N LYS A 30 4.77 -7.80 13.45
CA LYS A 30 3.72 -8.68 12.93
C LYS A 30 4.28 -9.60 11.83
N ASP A 31 3.70 -10.79 11.73
CA ASP A 31 3.95 -11.68 10.60
C ASP A 31 3.48 -11.03 9.29
N VAL A 32 4.20 -11.35 8.22
CA VAL A 32 3.96 -10.80 6.89
C VAL A 32 3.35 -11.88 6.04
N LEU A 33 2.23 -11.62 5.40
CA LEU A 33 1.65 -12.51 4.41
C LEU A 33 2.24 -12.21 3.03
N THR A 34 2.51 -13.28 2.28
CA THR A 34 3.06 -13.21 0.93
C THR A 34 2.36 -14.22 0.03
N TRP A 35 2.24 -13.87 -1.25
CA TRP A 35 1.92 -14.81 -2.30
C TRP A 35 3.00 -14.78 -3.38
N ARG A 36 3.04 -15.84 -4.19
CA ARG A 36 3.97 -15.94 -5.32
C ARG A 36 3.29 -16.53 -6.54
N VAL A 37 3.55 -15.92 -7.70
CA VAL A 37 3.30 -16.49 -9.03
C VAL A 37 4.63 -16.99 -9.59
N ARG A 38 4.62 -18.15 -10.27
CA ARG A 38 5.81 -18.73 -10.91
C ARG A 38 5.56 -19.04 -12.39
N GLY A 39 6.63 -19.33 -13.12
CA GLY A 39 6.54 -19.88 -14.47
C GLY A 39 5.97 -18.91 -15.51
N ARG A 40 5.15 -19.42 -16.42
CA ARG A 40 4.55 -18.66 -17.55
C ARG A 40 3.75 -17.45 -17.06
N ARG A 41 2.82 -17.69 -16.14
CA ARG A 41 1.93 -16.65 -15.61
C ARG A 41 2.70 -15.47 -15.01
N ALA A 42 3.82 -15.73 -14.33
CA ALA A 42 4.66 -14.66 -13.79
C ALA A 42 5.24 -13.75 -14.88
N VAL A 43 5.61 -14.30 -16.04
CA VAL A 43 6.14 -13.50 -17.16
C VAL A 43 5.03 -12.72 -17.85
N GLU A 44 3.87 -13.34 -18.05
CA GLU A 44 2.70 -12.65 -18.60
C GLU A 44 2.33 -11.45 -17.72
N LEU A 45 2.25 -11.64 -16.40
CA LEU A 45 2.01 -10.55 -15.46
C LEU A 45 3.12 -9.50 -15.47
N MET A 46 4.39 -9.90 -15.52
CA MET A 46 5.50 -8.94 -15.61
C MET A 46 5.41 -8.09 -16.89
N ASN A 47 5.13 -8.71 -18.05
CA ASN A 47 4.97 -7.99 -19.31
C ASN A 47 3.75 -7.07 -19.29
N ALA A 48 2.61 -7.54 -18.77
CA ALA A 48 1.38 -6.76 -18.68
C ALA A 48 1.52 -5.56 -17.74
N LEU A 49 2.20 -5.73 -16.59
CA LEU A 49 2.35 -4.66 -15.60
C LEU A 49 3.44 -3.66 -15.98
N ARG A 50 4.46 -4.09 -16.73
CA ARG A 50 5.65 -3.28 -17.04
C ARG A 50 5.33 -1.87 -17.55
N PRO A 51 4.47 -1.64 -18.56
CA PRO A 51 4.19 -0.30 -19.07
C PRO A 51 3.62 0.65 -18.00
N GLY A 52 2.87 0.12 -17.04
CA GLY A 52 2.24 0.89 -15.97
C GLY A 52 3.13 1.14 -14.74
N LEU A 53 4.36 0.63 -14.70
CA LEU A 53 5.25 0.74 -13.55
C LEU A 53 6.31 1.85 -13.72
N SER A 54 6.92 2.30 -12.62
CA SER A 54 7.99 3.31 -12.68
C SER A 54 9.23 2.78 -13.43
N PRO A 55 10.06 3.64 -14.04
CA PRO A 55 11.24 3.21 -14.80
C PRO A 55 12.17 2.27 -14.02
N ARG A 56 12.32 2.53 -12.70
CA ARG A 56 13.09 1.67 -11.80
C ARG A 56 12.51 0.25 -11.72
N ARG A 57 11.18 0.11 -11.65
CA ARG A 57 10.48 -1.18 -11.58
C ARG A 57 10.46 -1.87 -12.94
N GLN A 58 10.31 -1.12 -14.04
CA GLN A 58 10.50 -1.63 -15.40
C GLN A 58 11.88 -2.26 -15.56
N ALA A 59 12.95 -1.56 -15.15
CA ALA A 59 14.31 -2.12 -15.20
C ALA A 59 14.51 -3.35 -14.30
N GLN A 60 13.74 -3.49 -13.21
CA GLN A 60 13.76 -4.71 -12.39
C GLN A 60 13.10 -5.89 -13.12
N ILE A 61 11.98 -5.64 -13.80
CA ILE A 61 11.31 -6.63 -14.65
C ILE A 61 12.25 -7.04 -15.80
N ASP A 62 12.87 -6.08 -16.48
CA ASP A 62 13.80 -6.34 -17.59
C ASP A 62 14.95 -7.25 -17.17
N ARG A 63 15.55 -6.97 -16.00
CA ARG A 63 16.59 -7.84 -15.43
C ARG A 63 16.10 -9.22 -15.04
N ALA A 64 14.84 -9.37 -14.65
CA ALA A 64 14.25 -10.66 -14.30
C ALA A 64 13.93 -11.49 -15.55
N LEU A 65 13.42 -10.84 -16.60
CA LEU A 65 13.11 -11.44 -17.88
C LEU A 65 14.38 -11.87 -18.64
N SER A 66 15.40 -11.02 -18.68
CA SER A 66 16.67 -11.34 -19.34
C SER A 66 17.37 -12.57 -18.72
N LYS A 67 17.28 -12.74 -17.40
CA LYS A 67 17.79 -13.95 -16.73
C LYS A 67 17.08 -15.21 -17.18
N ARG A 68 15.77 -15.14 -17.42
CA ARG A 68 14.99 -16.30 -17.89
C ARG A 68 15.29 -16.64 -19.34
N GLU A 69 15.56 -15.64 -20.18
CA GLU A 69 15.99 -15.87 -21.57
C GLU A 69 17.31 -16.65 -21.61
N LEU A 70 18.20 -16.43 -20.64
CA LEU A 70 19.44 -17.22 -20.50
C LEU A 70 19.17 -18.68 -20.08
N ASP A 71 18.04 -18.96 -19.44
CA ASP A 71 17.64 -20.31 -18.98
C ASP A 71 16.93 -21.14 -20.08
N ALA A 72 17.19 -20.87 -21.37
CA ALA A 72 16.52 -21.30 -22.62
C ALA A 72 16.33 -22.82 -22.87
N LYS A 73 15.79 -23.57 -21.91
CA LYS A 73 15.12 -24.87 -22.12
C LYS A 73 13.59 -24.70 -22.11
N ARG A 74 13.06 -23.59 -22.65
CA ARG A 74 11.61 -23.35 -22.70
C ARG A 74 10.99 -24.11 -23.88
N LYS A 75 9.86 -24.78 -23.64
CA LYS A 75 8.98 -25.22 -24.73
C LYS A 75 8.25 -23.98 -25.30
N PRO A 76 8.11 -23.86 -26.63
CA PRO A 76 7.38 -22.74 -27.23
C PRO A 76 5.88 -22.85 -26.96
N TYR A 77 5.20 -21.71 -26.96
CA TYR A 77 3.76 -21.59 -26.73
C TYR A 77 2.94 -21.99 -27.96
N ALA A 78 1.66 -22.30 -27.79
CA ALA A 78 0.78 -22.67 -28.89
C ALA A 78 0.65 -21.57 -29.97
N THR A 79 0.63 -20.30 -29.57
CA THR A 79 0.61 -19.16 -30.50
C THR A 79 1.92 -19.02 -31.26
N GLU A 80 3.06 -19.23 -30.60
CA GLU A 80 4.38 -19.27 -31.25
C GLU A 80 4.45 -20.44 -32.25
N VAL A 81 3.87 -21.60 -31.91
CA VAL A 81 3.77 -22.75 -32.82
C VAL A 81 2.85 -22.44 -34.01
N ALA A 82 1.75 -21.71 -33.81
CA ALA A 82 0.88 -21.24 -34.89
C ALA A 82 1.61 -20.24 -35.82
N GLU A 83 2.36 -19.28 -35.27
CA GLU A 83 3.17 -18.35 -36.05
C GLU A 83 4.30 -19.09 -36.79
N MET A 84 4.95 -20.08 -36.16
CA MET A 84 5.92 -20.96 -36.81
C MET A 84 5.31 -21.69 -38.01
N TRP A 85 4.06 -22.13 -37.94
CA TRP A 85 3.34 -22.73 -39.06
C TRP A 85 3.17 -21.74 -40.22
N VAL A 86 2.71 -20.51 -39.93
CA VAL A 86 2.54 -19.44 -40.94
C VAL A 86 3.86 -19.13 -41.63
N LEU A 87 4.93 -18.89 -40.86
CA LEU A 87 6.26 -18.60 -41.41
C LEU A 87 6.81 -19.78 -42.20
N LYS A 88 6.57 -21.01 -41.72
CA LYS A 88 7.00 -22.22 -42.44
C LYS A 88 6.29 -22.36 -43.77
N ALA A 89 4.99 -22.10 -43.84
CA ALA A 89 4.20 -22.08 -45.06
C ALA A 89 4.68 -21.00 -46.04
N ALA A 90 5.14 -19.86 -45.52
CA ALA A 90 5.78 -18.79 -46.30
C ALA A 90 7.21 -19.11 -46.77
N GLY A 91 7.73 -20.33 -46.52
CA GLY A 91 9.03 -20.78 -47.00
C GLY A 91 10.20 -20.53 -46.04
N VAL A 92 9.97 -19.97 -44.85
CA VAL A 92 11.05 -19.71 -43.88
C VAL A 92 11.75 -21.01 -43.48
N HIS A 93 13.08 -20.98 -43.46
CA HIS A 93 13.87 -22.18 -43.21
C HIS A 93 13.77 -22.60 -41.74
N ARG A 94 13.79 -23.91 -41.48
CA ARG A 94 13.60 -24.45 -40.11
C ARG A 94 14.65 -23.97 -39.11
N ALA A 95 15.87 -23.68 -39.59
CA ALA A 95 16.97 -23.23 -38.74
C ALA A 95 16.70 -21.81 -38.24
N GLU A 96 16.18 -20.96 -39.12
CA GLU A 96 15.77 -19.58 -38.82
C GLU A 96 14.59 -19.56 -37.84
N LEU A 97 13.60 -20.45 -38.03
CA LEU A 97 12.52 -20.63 -37.04
C LEU A 97 13.08 -21.09 -35.68
N ALA A 98 14.01 -22.03 -35.66
CA ALA A 98 14.60 -22.50 -34.41
C ALA A 98 15.34 -21.39 -33.65
N GLU A 99 16.11 -20.57 -34.36
CA GLU A 99 16.81 -19.41 -33.80
C GLU A 99 15.82 -18.37 -33.27
N ARG A 100 14.85 -17.96 -34.10
CA ARG A 100 13.85 -16.94 -33.75
C ARG A 100 13.05 -17.27 -32.50
N TYR A 101 12.70 -18.54 -32.30
CA TYR A 101 11.88 -18.97 -31.16
C TYR A 101 12.68 -19.64 -30.03
N GLY A 102 14.01 -19.66 -30.11
CA GLY A 102 14.86 -20.24 -29.07
C GLY A 102 14.65 -21.73 -28.84
N VAL A 103 14.38 -22.49 -29.91
CA VAL A 103 14.16 -23.96 -29.84
C VAL A 103 15.17 -24.71 -30.68
N LYS A 104 15.43 -25.97 -30.33
CA LYS A 104 16.30 -26.81 -31.18
C LYS A 104 15.64 -27.06 -32.55
N PRO A 105 16.39 -27.02 -33.68
CA PRO A 105 15.85 -27.28 -35.02
C PRO A 105 15.02 -28.55 -35.15
N LYS A 106 15.41 -29.62 -34.44
CA LYS A 106 14.67 -30.89 -34.42
C LYS A 106 13.29 -30.79 -33.75
N SER A 107 13.12 -29.87 -32.80
CA SER A 107 11.88 -29.66 -32.06
C SER A 107 10.86 -28.92 -32.91
N VAL A 108 11.29 -28.06 -33.84
CA VAL A 108 10.41 -27.33 -34.76
C VAL A 108 9.51 -28.29 -35.51
N ASN A 109 10.07 -29.33 -36.12
CA ASN A 109 9.28 -30.33 -36.84
C ASN A 109 8.37 -31.15 -35.94
N ALA A 110 8.73 -31.39 -34.68
CA ALA A 110 7.86 -32.09 -33.74
C ALA A 110 6.66 -31.23 -33.32
N LEU A 111 6.87 -29.92 -33.17
CA LEU A 111 5.83 -28.95 -32.84
C LEU A 111 4.89 -28.72 -34.03
N LEU A 112 5.44 -28.63 -35.24
CA LEU A 112 4.68 -28.50 -36.49
C LEU A 112 4.02 -29.81 -36.95
N ARG A 113 4.21 -30.93 -36.25
CA ARG A 113 3.50 -32.20 -36.54
C ARG A 113 2.24 -32.39 -35.68
N GLY A 114 2.01 -31.54 -34.68
CA GLY A 114 0.80 -31.62 -33.87
C GLY A 114 -0.43 -31.17 -34.65
N ASP A 115 -1.54 -31.88 -34.48
CA ASP A 115 -2.86 -31.54 -35.04
C ASP A 115 -3.30 -30.15 -34.57
N VAL A 116 -3.06 -29.13 -35.38
CA VAL A 116 -3.58 -27.78 -35.17
C VAL A 116 -4.47 -27.44 -36.35
N ARG A 117 -5.70 -27.02 -36.04
CA ARG A 117 -6.78 -26.71 -36.98
C ARG A 117 -6.38 -25.58 -37.97
N PRO A 118 -7.12 -25.44 -39.09
CA PRO A 118 -6.78 -24.51 -40.18
C PRO A 118 -6.59 -23.06 -39.70
N ILE A 119 -5.52 -22.45 -40.21
CA ILE A 119 -4.94 -21.17 -39.79
C ILE A 119 -5.72 -19.96 -40.32
N GLU A 120 -6.47 -20.12 -41.40
CA GLU A 120 -7.12 -19.02 -42.12
C GLU A 120 -8.29 -18.41 -41.33
N ASP A 121 -9.09 -19.23 -40.65
CA ASP A 121 -10.15 -18.76 -39.75
C ASP A 121 -9.58 -18.06 -38.49
N LEU A 122 -8.43 -18.53 -38.00
CA LEU A 122 -7.75 -17.96 -36.84
C LEU A 122 -7.15 -16.58 -37.14
N LEU A 123 -6.61 -16.37 -38.34
CA LEU A 123 -6.06 -15.08 -38.77
C LEU A 123 -7.16 -14.03 -39.00
N ALA A 124 -8.30 -14.43 -39.56
CA ALA A 124 -9.44 -13.54 -39.73
C ALA A 124 -10.09 -13.15 -38.38
N GLN A 125 -10.12 -14.08 -37.41
CA GLN A 125 -10.52 -13.78 -36.04
C GLN A 125 -9.51 -12.88 -35.32
N ALA A 126 -8.20 -13.09 -35.53
CA ALA A 126 -7.15 -12.31 -34.87
C ALA A 126 -7.24 -10.81 -35.17
N SER A 127 -7.52 -10.40 -36.41
CA SER A 127 -7.67 -8.97 -36.74
C SER A 127 -8.89 -8.31 -36.10
N LYS A 128 -10.02 -9.04 -35.99
CA LYS A 128 -11.21 -8.55 -35.28
C LYS A 128 -10.96 -8.47 -33.77
N ILE A 129 -10.27 -9.46 -33.22
CA ILE A 129 -9.85 -9.48 -31.82
C ILE A 129 -8.93 -8.29 -31.53
N ALA A 130 -7.94 -8.01 -32.38
CA ALA A 130 -7.01 -6.89 -32.19
C ALA A 130 -7.71 -5.52 -32.18
N ALA A 131 -8.73 -5.31 -33.02
CA ALA A 131 -9.51 -4.06 -33.03
C ALA A 131 -10.35 -3.91 -31.75
N ILE A 132 -11.02 -4.98 -31.32
CA ILE A 132 -11.78 -5.02 -30.06
C ILE A 132 -10.82 -4.82 -28.86
N GLU A 133 -9.64 -5.43 -28.89
CA GLU A 133 -8.61 -5.27 -27.87
C GLU A 133 -8.11 -3.83 -27.77
N ALA A 134 -7.95 -3.12 -28.89
CA ALA A 134 -7.54 -1.72 -28.88
C ALA A 134 -8.61 -0.79 -28.28
N GLU A 135 -9.88 -1.02 -28.61
CA GLU A 135 -11.01 -0.26 -28.07
C GLU A 135 -11.21 -0.54 -26.58
N ILE A 136 -11.14 -1.81 -26.16
CA ILE A 136 -11.12 -2.22 -24.76
C ILE A 136 -9.90 -1.60 -24.06
N ALA A 137 -8.71 -1.62 -24.64
CA ALA A 137 -7.51 -1.07 -24.03
C ALA A 137 -7.61 0.43 -23.76
N ALA A 138 -8.24 1.20 -24.65
CA ALA A 138 -8.46 2.63 -24.46
C ALA A 138 -9.47 2.93 -23.32
N ALA A 139 -10.57 2.17 -23.25
CA ALA A 139 -11.53 2.27 -22.16
C ALA A 139 -10.93 1.82 -20.82
N VAL A 140 -10.18 0.73 -20.84
CA VAL A 140 -9.52 0.12 -19.69
C VAL A 140 -8.33 0.96 -19.23
N ALA A 141 -7.69 1.80 -20.06
CA ALA A 141 -6.55 2.60 -19.64
C ALA A 141 -6.88 3.52 -18.45
N ASN A 142 -8.02 4.21 -18.49
CA ASN A 142 -8.49 5.03 -17.36
C ASN A 142 -8.85 4.17 -16.14
N ASP A 143 -9.46 3.00 -16.37
CA ASP A 143 -9.80 2.07 -15.30
C ASP A 143 -8.56 1.43 -14.66
N VAL A 144 -7.48 1.23 -15.42
CA VAL A 144 -6.19 0.70 -14.95
C VAL A 144 -5.52 1.72 -14.05
N GLU A 145 -5.56 3.00 -14.42
CA GLU A 145 -5.03 4.05 -13.55
C GLU A 145 -5.80 4.08 -12.22
N TRP A 146 -7.14 4.12 -12.27
CA TRP A 146 -7.95 4.08 -11.05
C TRP A 146 -7.80 2.79 -10.26
N ALA A 147 -7.66 1.63 -10.91
CA ALA A 147 -7.39 0.36 -10.26
C ALA A 147 -6.00 0.35 -9.60
N TRP A 148 -4.99 0.92 -10.27
CA TRP A 148 -3.65 1.10 -9.72
C TRP A 148 -3.67 1.99 -8.47
N LEU A 149 -4.34 3.16 -8.55
CA LEU A 149 -4.46 4.07 -7.42
C LEU A 149 -5.29 3.45 -6.29
N GLY A 150 -6.37 2.74 -6.62
CA GLY A 150 -7.22 2.02 -5.68
C GLY A 150 -6.44 0.94 -4.92
N GLY A 151 -5.67 0.11 -5.64
CA GLY A 151 -4.79 -0.89 -5.04
C GLY A 151 -3.69 -0.27 -4.17
N LEU A 152 -3.11 0.85 -4.61
CA LEU A 152 -2.11 1.59 -3.83
C LEU A 152 -2.70 2.13 -2.52
N LEU A 153 -3.89 2.73 -2.57
CA LEU A 153 -4.57 3.28 -1.41
C LEU A 153 -5.14 2.19 -0.49
N GLU A 154 -5.52 1.03 -1.02
CA GLU A 154 -5.93 -0.13 -0.22
C GLU A 154 -4.80 -0.56 0.73
N GLY A 155 -3.55 -0.61 0.24
CA GLY A 155 -2.38 -1.01 1.01
C GLY A 155 -1.79 0.10 1.89
N GLU A 156 -1.54 1.27 1.30
CA GLU A 156 -0.72 2.34 1.91
C GLU A 156 -1.51 3.63 2.17
N GLY A 157 -2.79 3.67 1.77
CA GLY A 157 -3.65 4.84 1.91
C GLY A 157 -4.10 5.10 3.35
N CYS A 158 -4.21 6.38 3.68
CA CYS A 158 -4.76 6.88 4.92
C CYS A 158 -6.08 7.59 4.65
N PHE A 159 -7.18 7.03 5.17
CA PHE A 159 -8.52 7.57 5.04
C PHE A 159 -8.94 8.20 6.37
N SER A 160 -9.27 9.49 6.35
CA SER A 160 -9.79 10.21 7.50
C SER A 160 -11.08 10.96 7.13
N PHE A 161 -11.81 11.42 8.14
CA PHE A 161 -13.03 12.22 7.93
C PHE A 161 -12.79 13.56 7.22
N GLN A 162 -11.53 14.00 7.08
CA GLN A 162 -11.19 15.31 6.53
C GLN A 162 -10.31 15.21 5.29
N SER A 163 -9.69 14.06 5.05
CA SER A 163 -8.69 13.91 4.01
C SER A 163 -8.46 12.47 3.59
N LEU A 164 -7.98 12.34 2.36
CA LEU A 164 -7.34 11.14 1.82
C LEU A 164 -5.86 11.45 1.66
N GLY A 165 -4.98 10.57 2.16
CA GLY A 165 -3.54 10.76 2.08
C GLY A 165 -2.78 9.48 1.77
N LEU A 166 -1.55 9.65 1.29
CA LEU A 166 -0.58 8.60 0.99
C LEU A 166 0.78 9.01 1.53
N HIS A 167 1.50 8.07 2.15
CA HIS A 167 2.85 8.29 2.71
C HIS A 167 3.76 7.12 2.38
N MET A 168 4.91 7.35 1.74
CA MET A 168 5.90 6.30 1.44
C MET A 168 7.28 6.88 1.14
N THR A 169 8.29 6.02 1.00
CA THR A 169 9.68 6.43 0.72
C THR A 169 9.97 6.63 -0.77
N ASP A 170 9.11 6.15 -1.67
CA ASP A 170 9.29 6.29 -3.13
C ASP A 170 8.58 7.56 -3.63
N GLU A 171 9.38 8.58 -3.98
CA GLU A 171 8.86 9.86 -4.47
C GLU A 171 8.04 9.74 -5.74
N ALA A 172 8.49 8.91 -6.69
CA ALA A 172 7.86 8.81 -8.01
C ALA A 172 6.44 8.26 -7.91
N VAL A 173 6.23 7.29 -7.01
CA VAL A 173 4.90 6.73 -6.74
C VAL A 173 3.99 7.76 -6.08
N VAL A 174 4.49 8.52 -5.10
CA VAL A 174 3.71 9.60 -4.44
C VAL A 174 3.36 10.71 -5.43
N ARG A 175 4.29 11.06 -6.32
CA ARG A 175 4.10 12.09 -7.34
C ARG A 175 3.00 11.71 -8.32
N ARG A 176 3.06 10.50 -8.88
CA ARG A 176 1.99 9.99 -9.75
C ARG A 176 0.64 9.95 -9.04
N ALA A 177 0.60 9.44 -7.81
CA ALA A 177 -0.63 9.43 -7.02
C ALA A 177 -1.15 10.85 -6.74
N ALA A 178 -0.26 11.82 -6.49
CA ALA A 178 -0.64 13.21 -6.28
C ALA A 178 -1.24 13.83 -7.54
N GLU A 179 -0.66 13.59 -8.72
CA GLU A 179 -1.19 14.05 -10.02
C GLU A 179 -2.60 13.52 -10.25
N MET A 180 -2.81 12.21 -10.09
CA MET A 180 -4.13 11.59 -10.23
C MET A 180 -5.16 12.11 -9.22
N MET A 181 -4.72 12.32 -7.98
CA MET A 181 -5.61 12.82 -6.93
C MET A 181 -5.89 14.32 -7.03
N GLY A 182 -5.13 15.08 -7.82
CA GLY A 182 -5.14 16.54 -7.80
C GLY A 182 -4.56 17.13 -6.50
N GLY A 183 -3.55 16.47 -5.93
CA GLY A 183 -2.86 16.86 -4.69
C GLY A 183 -1.48 17.48 -4.93
N THR A 184 -0.76 17.73 -3.83
CA THR A 184 0.62 18.24 -3.87
C THR A 184 1.55 17.30 -3.11
N VAL A 185 2.72 17.04 -3.69
CA VAL A 185 3.77 16.24 -3.05
C VAL A 185 4.49 17.07 -1.98
N ARG A 186 4.73 16.45 -0.82
CA ARG A 186 5.51 17.01 0.29
C ARG A 186 6.56 16.02 0.73
N SER A 187 7.78 16.51 0.96
CA SER A 187 8.87 15.74 1.57
C SER A 187 8.91 15.98 3.08
N GLN A 188 9.15 14.92 3.84
CA GLN A 188 9.48 14.99 5.26
C GLN A 188 10.88 14.43 5.46
N PRO A 189 11.77 15.18 6.15
CA PRO A 189 13.12 14.70 6.41
C PRO A 189 13.09 13.42 7.25
N PRO A 190 14.11 12.55 7.10
CA PRO A 190 14.18 11.33 7.88
C PRO A 190 14.26 11.65 9.37
N ARG A 191 13.49 10.92 10.19
CA ARG A 191 13.44 11.12 11.65
C ARG A 191 14.70 10.67 12.37
N ARG A 192 15.56 9.89 11.71
CA ARG A 192 16.81 9.33 12.23
C ARG A 192 17.86 9.33 11.13
N ALA A 193 19.13 9.43 11.53
CA ALA A 193 20.24 9.27 10.61
C ALA A 193 20.19 7.89 9.92
N GLY A 194 20.49 7.86 8.62
CA GLY A 194 20.47 6.63 7.81
C GLY A 194 19.07 6.17 7.33
N TRP A 195 18.00 6.86 7.70
CA TRP A 195 16.65 6.56 7.21
C TRP A 195 16.35 7.33 5.92
N SER A 196 15.50 6.77 5.06
CA SER A 196 15.03 7.46 3.85
C SER A 196 14.02 8.56 4.20
N PRO A 197 13.94 9.65 3.40
CA PRO A 197 12.87 10.63 3.53
C PRO A 197 11.50 10.00 3.26
N ILE A 198 10.45 10.60 3.83
CA ILE A 198 9.06 10.20 3.57
C ILE A 198 8.43 11.24 2.66
N TRP A 199 7.90 10.78 1.54
CA TRP A 199 7.11 11.56 0.61
C TRP A 199 5.63 11.35 0.91
N SER A 200 4.85 12.41 0.77
CA SER A 200 3.42 12.37 1.07
C SER A 200 2.61 13.26 0.15
N THR A 201 1.37 12.86 -0.08
CA THR A 201 0.34 13.69 -0.71
C THR A 201 -0.95 13.56 0.09
N THR A 202 -1.72 14.64 0.15
CA THR A 202 -2.98 14.68 0.90
C THR A 202 -3.94 15.62 0.21
N ILE A 203 -5.18 15.19 0.05
CA ILE A 203 -6.27 15.98 -0.51
C ILE A 203 -7.40 16.15 0.51
N GLY A 204 -8.17 17.22 0.35
CA GLY A 204 -9.31 17.50 1.22
C GLY A 204 -10.53 16.64 0.92
N VAL A 205 -11.50 16.64 1.85
CA VAL A 205 -12.71 15.80 1.81
C VAL A 205 -13.54 15.90 0.52
N ALA A 206 -13.66 17.08 -0.10
CA ALA A 206 -14.45 17.25 -1.32
C ALA A 206 -13.88 16.41 -2.47
N ARG A 207 -12.60 16.65 -2.81
CA ARG A 207 -11.88 15.88 -3.82
C ARG A 207 -11.73 14.40 -3.46
N ALA A 208 -11.53 14.10 -2.17
CA ALA A 208 -11.47 12.73 -1.71
C ALA A 208 -12.78 11.98 -1.98
N SER A 209 -13.94 12.63 -1.79
CA SER A 209 -15.25 12.02 -2.02
C SER A 209 -15.49 11.70 -3.49
N GLU A 210 -15.08 12.59 -4.40
CA GLU A 210 -15.11 12.34 -5.85
C GLU A 210 -14.28 11.11 -6.22
N ILE A 211 -13.05 11.05 -5.73
CA ILE A 211 -12.13 9.95 -5.99
C ILE A 211 -12.63 8.62 -5.42
N ILE A 212 -13.22 8.66 -4.22
CA ILE A 212 -13.78 7.47 -3.58
C ILE A 212 -14.91 6.84 -4.42
N GLN A 213 -15.68 7.64 -5.17
CA GLN A 213 -16.73 7.10 -6.04
C GLN A 213 -16.14 6.21 -7.15
N HIS A 214 -14.97 6.56 -7.69
CA HIS A 214 -14.26 5.72 -8.66
C HIS A 214 -13.75 4.40 -8.09
N PHE A 215 -13.61 4.31 -6.76
CA PHE A 215 -13.16 3.09 -6.10
C PHE A 215 -14.28 2.18 -5.61
N SER A 216 -15.54 2.61 -5.74
CA SER A 216 -16.71 1.85 -5.30
C SER A 216 -16.88 0.59 -6.14
N GLY A 217 -16.25 -0.51 -5.70
CA GLY A 217 -16.21 -1.80 -6.40
C GLY A 217 -14.82 -2.43 -6.45
N VAL A 218 -13.76 -1.62 -6.34
CA VAL A 218 -12.36 -2.09 -6.43
C VAL A 218 -11.77 -2.37 -5.06
N LEU A 219 -12.15 -1.61 -4.02
CA LEU A 219 -11.58 -1.73 -2.68
C LEU A 219 -12.04 -2.97 -1.92
N GLY A 220 -11.23 -3.44 -0.98
CA GLY A 220 -11.54 -4.56 -0.11
C GLY A 220 -12.76 -4.27 0.77
N ALA A 221 -13.49 -5.32 1.19
CA ALA A 221 -14.69 -5.17 2.00
C ALA A 221 -14.46 -4.30 3.26
N ARG A 222 -13.32 -4.51 3.94
CA ARG A 222 -12.92 -3.71 5.11
C ARG A 222 -12.75 -2.23 4.77
N ARG A 223 -12.08 -1.92 3.65
CA ARG A 223 -11.82 -0.53 3.26
C ARG A 223 -13.07 0.15 2.75
N SER A 224 -13.91 -0.56 2.01
CA SER A 224 -15.26 -0.11 1.63
C SER A 224 -16.11 0.22 2.87
N GLN A 225 -16.06 -0.58 3.93
CA GLN A 225 -16.75 -0.28 5.19
C GLN A 225 -16.17 0.98 5.87
N GLN A 226 -14.85 1.13 5.94
CA GLN A 226 -14.22 2.35 6.48
C GLN A 226 -14.64 3.60 5.70
N LEU A 227 -14.70 3.49 4.38
CA LEU A 227 -15.15 4.56 3.51
C LEU A 227 -16.63 4.88 3.72
N ALA A 228 -17.48 3.85 3.82
CA ALA A 228 -18.89 4.04 4.14
C ALA A 228 -19.07 4.80 5.47
N LEU A 229 -18.28 4.48 6.49
CA LEU A 229 -18.28 5.20 7.77
C LEU A 229 -17.78 6.65 7.63
N VAL A 230 -16.76 6.89 6.80
CA VAL A 230 -16.24 8.24 6.53
C VAL A 230 -17.29 9.09 5.78
N LEU A 231 -17.93 8.53 4.77
CA LEU A 231 -18.96 9.20 3.96
C LEU A 231 -20.27 9.43 4.73
N ALA A 232 -20.68 8.45 5.55
CA ALA A 232 -21.88 8.57 6.39
C ALA A 232 -21.73 9.68 7.44
N ARG A 233 -20.50 9.97 7.87
CA ARG A 233 -20.23 11.06 8.80
C ARG A 233 -20.25 12.38 8.04
N ARG A 234 -21.41 13.05 8.01
CA ARG A 234 -21.53 14.40 7.44
C ARG A 234 -20.36 15.25 7.92
N PRO A 235 -19.61 15.92 7.01
CA PRO A 235 -18.61 16.87 7.44
C PRO A 235 -19.32 17.80 8.39
N ARG A 236 -18.79 17.96 9.61
CA ARG A 236 -19.27 19.02 10.49
C ARG A 236 -19.09 20.29 9.68
N VAL A 237 -20.17 20.78 9.07
CA VAL A 237 -20.23 22.06 8.39
C VAL A 237 -19.52 22.98 9.36
N LYS A 238 -18.42 23.59 8.92
CA LYS A 238 -17.68 24.55 9.75
C LYS A 238 -18.77 25.42 10.34
N ARG A 239 -18.96 25.31 11.67
CA ARG A 239 -20.00 26.06 12.39
C ARG A 239 -19.96 27.46 11.80
N ALA A 240 -21.13 27.95 11.35
CA ALA A 240 -21.28 29.30 10.80
C ALA A 240 -20.36 30.26 11.58
N PRO A 241 -19.66 31.19 10.88
CA PRO A 241 -18.71 32.11 11.51
C PRO A 241 -19.30 32.52 12.84
N ARG A 242 -18.65 32.11 13.94
CA ARG A 242 -19.20 32.30 15.28
C ARG A 242 -19.65 33.74 15.35
N SER A 243 -20.95 33.98 15.54
CA SER A 243 -21.48 35.31 15.85
C SER A 243 -20.49 35.93 16.82
N PRO A 244 -20.02 37.17 16.58
CA PRO A 244 -18.94 37.79 17.35
C PRO A 244 -19.23 37.53 18.83
N HIS A 245 -18.46 36.63 19.42
CA HIS A 245 -18.70 36.26 20.81
C HIS A 245 -18.53 37.55 21.60
N PRO A 246 -19.44 37.89 22.52
CA PRO A 246 -19.21 38.97 23.45
C PRO A 246 -17.83 38.73 24.06
N ILE A 247 -16.98 39.76 24.00
CA ILE A 247 -15.59 39.73 24.44
C ILE A 247 -15.57 39.01 25.79
N LYS A 248 -15.15 37.74 25.80
CA LYS A 248 -14.95 37.04 27.06
C LYS A 248 -13.84 37.81 27.78
N PRO A 249 -14.02 38.18 29.06
CA PRO A 249 -12.95 38.77 29.84
C PRO A 249 -11.70 37.89 29.69
N PRO A 250 -10.50 38.49 29.63
CA PRO A 250 -9.27 37.78 29.31
C PRO A 250 -9.20 36.50 30.16
N ALA A 251 -9.26 35.35 29.49
CA ALA A 251 -9.14 34.08 30.17
C ALA A 251 -7.86 34.12 31.02
N PRO A 252 -7.89 33.72 32.30
CA PRO A 252 -6.70 33.73 33.15
C PRO A 252 -5.57 33.06 32.38
N ARG A 253 -4.48 33.82 32.19
CA ARG A 253 -3.30 33.40 31.41
C ARG A 253 -2.98 31.96 31.77
N LYS A 254 -2.97 31.08 30.75
CA LYS A 254 -2.58 29.66 30.88
C LYS A 254 -1.45 29.56 31.89
N HIS A 255 -1.72 28.87 33.00
CA HIS A 255 -0.81 28.72 34.13
C HIS A 255 0.63 28.52 33.62
N ARG A 256 1.55 29.41 34.03
CA ARG A 256 2.99 29.24 33.81
C ARG A 256 3.34 27.80 34.18
N ARG A 257 4.04 27.09 33.28
CA ARG A 257 4.70 25.81 33.59
C ARG A 257 5.37 25.94 34.95
N GLY A 258 4.92 25.17 35.94
CA GLY A 258 5.50 25.17 37.28
C GLY A 258 4.56 25.60 38.42
N TYR A 259 3.38 26.17 38.15
CA TYR A 259 2.43 26.42 39.24
C TYR A 259 1.72 25.13 39.65
N VAL A 260 2.03 24.65 40.86
CA VAL A 260 1.28 23.59 41.54
C VAL A 260 0.38 24.27 42.57
N PRO A 261 -0.95 24.06 42.52
CA PRO A 261 -1.86 24.66 43.50
C PRO A 261 -1.43 24.33 44.95
N PRO A 262 -1.51 25.27 45.91
CA PRO A 262 -1.06 25.05 47.30
C PRO A 262 -1.64 23.78 47.94
N ALA A 263 -2.94 23.50 47.71
CA ALA A 263 -3.58 22.29 48.19
C ALA A 263 -2.94 21.01 47.64
N ARG A 264 -2.53 21.01 46.36
CA ARG A 264 -1.83 19.89 45.73
C ARG A 264 -0.40 19.77 46.26
N LEU A 265 0.25 20.88 46.58
CA LEU A 265 1.59 20.88 47.18
C LEU A 265 1.56 20.28 48.59
N ALA A 266 0.64 20.73 49.44
CA ALA A 266 0.45 20.21 50.80
C ALA A 266 0.18 18.69 50.80
N ARG A 267 -0.72 18.23 49.94
CA ARG A 267 -0.99 16.80 49.75
C ARG A 267 0.24 16.01 49.32
N ASN A 268 1.04 16.56 48.40
CA ASN A 268 2.26 15.88 47.95
C ASN A 268 3.33 15.79 49.07
N HIS A 269 3.45 16.82 49.91
CA HIS A 269 4.33 16.81 51.08
C HIS A 269 3.89 15.74 52.10
N GLU A 270 2.59 15.61 52.34
CA GLU A 270 2.05 14.59 53.24
C GLU A 270 2.31 13.17 52.74
N ILE A 271 2.01 12.90 51.47
CA ILE A 271 2.31 11.61 50.81
C ILE A 271 3.80 11.28 50.93
N ALA A 272 4.67 12.26 50.67
CA ALA A 272 6.10 12.04 50.73
C ALA A 272 6.62 11.80 52.16
N ARG A 273 6.05 12.47 53.18
CA ARG A 273 6.35 12.18 54.61
C ARG A 273 5.94 10.76 54.99
N ARG A 274 4.75 10.33 54.59
CA ARG A 274 4.23 8.97 54.88
C ARG A 274 5.04 7.88 54.18
N LEU A 275 5.47 8.11 52.94
CA LEU A 275 6.42 7.24 52.25
C LEU A 275 7.77 7.15 52.98
N ALA A 276 8.28 8.28 53.50
CA ALA A 276 9.53 8.28 54.28
C ALA A 276 9.39 7.56 55.63
N ALA A 277 8.19 7.56 56.21
CA ALA A 277 7.85 6.77 57.42
C ALA A 277 7.65 5.26 57.14
N GLY A 278 7.85 4.80 55.90
CA GLY A 278 7.78 3.37 55.54
C GLY A 278 6.41 2.88 55.07
N GLU A 279 5.44 3.77 54.88
CA GLU A 279 4.13 3.37 54.40
C GLU A 279 4.16 2.90 52.93
N LYS A 280 3.41 1.83 52.61
CA LYS A 280 3.38 1.26 51.27
C LYS A 280 2.70 2.21 50.28
N GLY A 281 3.37 2.51 49.18
CA GLY A 281 2.85 3.39 48.13
C GLY A 281 1.51 2.95 47.53
N THR A 282 1.18 1.65 47.56
CA THR A 282 -0.11 1.13 47.10
C THR A 282 -1.28 1.52 48.00
N ALA A 283 -1.07 1.60 49.32
CA ALA A 283 -2.09 2.04 50.28
C ALA A 283 -2.39 3.54 50.08
N LEU A 284 -1.33 4.35 49.98
CA LEU A 284 -1.44 5.79 49.70
C LEU A 284 -2.10 6.08 48.34
N ALA A 285 -1.85 5.24 47.34
CA ALA A 285 -2.49 5.39 46.03
C ALA A 285 -4.02 5.23 46.10
N LEU A 286 -4.49 4.23 46.87
CA LEU A 286 -5.91 4.00 47.10
C LEU A 286 -6.54 5.16 47.89
N GLU A 287 -5.91 5.57 48.98
CA GLU A 287 -6.41 6.63 49.86
C GLU A 287 -6.57 7.98 49.13
N TYR A 288 -5.56 8.41 48.38
CA TYR A 288 -5.59 9.70 47.69
C TYR A 288 -6.21 9.65 46.29
N GLY A 289 -6.80 8.52 45.89
CA GLY A 289 -7.47 8.36 44.59
C GLY A 289 -6.55 8.60 43.40
N MET A 290 -5.31 8.08 43.45
CA MET A 290 -4.32 8.26 42.38
C MET A 290 -3.59 6.97 42.03
N THR A 291 -2.85 6.97 40.93
CA THR A 291 -2.09 5.79 40.51
C THR A 291 -0.85 5.59 41.38
N HIS A 292 -0.44 4.32 41.57
CA HIS A 292 0.81 3.97 42.24
C HIS A 292 2.03 4.69 41.64
N GLN A 293 2.05 4.86 40.31
CA GLN A 293 3.09 5.60 39.60
C GLN A 293 3.17 7.07 40.02
N ASN A 294 2.03 7.72 40.25
CA ASN A 294 1.99 9.12 40.71
C ASN A 294 2.55 9.25 42.13
N VAL A 295 2.19 8.32 43.02
CA VAL A 295 2.73 8.26 44.41
C VAL A 295 4.24 8.07 44.38
N TYR A 296 4.74 7.16 43.55
CA TYR A 296 6.18 6.94 43.38
C TYR A 296 6.92 8.19 42.86
N HIS A 297 6.35 8.90 41.87
CA HIS A 297 6.94 10.14 41.37
C HIS A 297 6.96 11.25 42.43
N ILE A 298 5.92 11.33 43.27
CA ILE A 298 5.90 12.24 44.42
C ILE A 298 7.04 11.86 45.38
N GLY A 299 7.14 10.60 45.82
CA GLY A 299 8.23 10.15 46.70
C GLY A 299 9.63 10.46 46.14
N LYS A 300 9.82 10.26 44.82
CA LYS A 300 11.10 10.58 44.15
C LYS A 300 11.39 12.08 44.12
N ALA A 301 10.38 12.93 43.88
CA ALA A 301 10.55 14.38 43.76
C ALA A 301 10.86 15.08 45.10
N TYR A 302 10.46 14.47 46.21
CA TYR A 302 10.62 14.99 47.57
C TYR A 302 11.72 14.28 48.39
N ARG A 303 12.38 13.26 47.83
CA ARG A 303 13.51 12.58 48.46
C ARG A 303 14.62 13.59 48.80
N GLY A 304 14.97 13.71 50.09
CA GLY A 304 15.98 14.65 50.58
C GLY A 304 15.50 16.08 50.83
N LYS A 305 14.20 16.38 50.64
CA LYS A 305 13.59 17.69 50.96
C LYS A 305 12.73 17.66 52.23
N ILE A 306 12.61 16.49 52.84
CA ILE A 306 11.83 16.25 54.05
C ILE A 306 12.87 15.96 55.13
N GLY A 307 13.26 17.03 55.82
CA GLY A 307 14.05 17.03 57.05
C GLY A 307 13.27 17.82 58.10
#